data_AF-A0A7S2K9M0-F1
#
_entry.id   AF-A0A7S2K9M0-F1
#
_cell.length_a   1.000
_cell.length_b   1.000
_cell.length_c   1.000
_cell.angle_alpha   90.00
_cell.angle_beta   90.00
_cell.angle_gamma   90.00
#
_symmetry.space_group_name_H-M   'P 1'
#
loop_
_entity.id
_entity.type
_entity.pdbx_description
1 polymer ?
#
loop_
_entity_poly.entity_id
_entity_poly.type
_entity_poly.pdbx_seq_one_letter_code
_entity_poly.pdbx_strand_id
1 'polypeptide(L)'
;SARWTTNMVIAIVYGTLCPPMWILTAINFAITRLAYGYLIPYAETKKPDLGGVFFVSQLRHLHHGLVIYVVLMTGVVMLRATTFVPAALSGASLVYIFYALNRFDNHFSWERLPFQELATAKGKAHDASFEKRPQTGEYVQPELVESS
;
A
#
# COMPACT_ATOMS: atom_id res chain seq x y z
N SER A 1 7.83 1.64 -1.56
CA SER A 1 8.71 2.83 -1.63
C SER A 1 7.98 3.91 -2.38
N ALA A 2 8.13 5.18 -2.02
CA ALA A 2 7.44 6.27 -2.72
C ALA A 2 7.64 6.22 -4.25
N ARG A 3 8.86 5.92 -4.71
CA ARG A 3 9.22 5.79 -6.14
C ARG A 3 8.39 4.75 -6.90
N TRP A 4 8.13 3.58 -6.30
CA TRP A 4 7.31 2.54 -6.92
C TRP A 4 5.86 2.96 -7.05
N THR A 5 5.33 3.62 -6.03
CA THR A 5 3.98 4.15 -6.08
C THR A 5 3.86 5.28 -7.10
N THR A 6 4.85 6.16 -7.21
CA THR A 6 4.87 7.20 -8.25
C THR A 6 4.89 6.58 -9.65
N ASN A 7 5.72 5.57 -9.91
CA ASN A 7 5.71 4.86 -11.19
C ASN A 7 4.36 4.19 -11.49
N MET A 8 3.68 3.66 -10.47
CA MET A 8 2.33 3.11 -10.61
C MET A 8 1.31 4.19 -10.99
N VAL A 9 1.35 5.35 -10.33
CA VAL A 9 0.45 6.47 -10.64
C VAL A 9 0.70 7.00 -12.05
N ILE A 10 1.97 7.10 -12.47
CA ILE A 10 2.36 7.45 -13.85
C ILE A 10 1.78 6.43 -14.83
N ALA A 11 1.87 5.13 -14.53
CA ALA A 11 1.30 4.08 -15.38
C ALA A 11 -0.21 4.23 -15.57
N ILE A 12 -0.95 4.51 -14.49
CA ILE A 12 -2.41 4.68 -14.52
C ILE A 12 -2.80 5.92 -15.33
N VAL A 13 -2.14 7.06 -15.09
CA VAL A 13 -2.49 8.34 -15.73
C VAL A 13 -2.09 8.37 -17.20
N TYR A 14 -0.85 8.00 -17.51
CA TYR A 14 -0.34 8.08 -18.87
C TYR A 14 -0.66 6.84 -19.70
N GLY A 15 -0.93 5.69 -19.08
CA GLY A 15 -1.29 4.47 -19.80
C GLY A 15 -2.59 4.58 -20.59
N THR A 16 -3.51 5.42 -20.13
CA THR A 16 -4.77 5.72 -20.83
C THR A 16 -4.64 6.79 -21.92
N LEU A 17 -3.61 7.64 -21.86
CA LEU A 17 -3.32 8.67 -22.87
C LEU A 17 -2.38 8.15 -23.97
N CYS A 18 -1.43 7.31 -23.59
CA CYS A 18 -0.37 6.76 -24.44
C CYS A 18 -0.18 5.25 -24.09
N PRO A 19 -0.79 4.33 -24.86
CA PRO A 19 -0.75 2.89 -24.57
C PRO A 19 0.65 2.28 -24.36
N PRO A 20 1.73 2.72 -25.05
CA PRO A 20 3.09 2.21 -24.81
C PRO A 20 3.61 2.32 -23.37
N MET A 21 3.08 3.27 -22.58
CA MET A 21 3.50 3.48 -21.20
C MET A 21 3.20 2.28 -20.29
N TRP A 22 2.14 1.51 -20.60
CA TRP A 22 1.83 0.26 -19.88
C TRP A 22 2.97 -0.77 -20.02
N ILE A 23 3.56 -0.89 -21.20
CA ILE A 23 4.63 -1.87 -21.45
C ILE A 23 5.90 -1.49 -20.68
N LEU A 24 6.30 -0.21 -20.73
CA LEU A 24 7.50 0.27 -20.04
C LEU A 24 7.40 0.09 -18.52
N THR A 25 6.23 0.42 -17.96
CA THR A 25 5.99 0.30 -16.52
C THR A 25 5.90 -1.17 -16.10
N ALA A 26 5.28 -2.05 -16.90
CA ALA A 26 5.26 -3.49 -16.66
C ALA A 26 6.65 -4.12 -16.64
N ILE A 27 7.52 -3.77 -17.60
CA ILE A 27 8.92 -4.23 -17.61
C ILE A 27 9.65 -3.74 -16.36
N ASN A 28 9.47 -2.47 -15.98
CA ASN A 28 10.09 -1.90 -14.79
C ASN A 28 9.65 -2.63 -13.50
N PHE A 29 8.36 -2.96 -13.37
CA PHE A 29 7.85 -3.75 -12.26
C PHE A 29 8.34 -5.21 -12.28
N ALA A 30 8.52 -5.82 -13.45
CA ALA A 30 9.07 -7.16 -13.57
C ALA A 30 10.54 -7.23 -13.12
N ILE A 31 11.37 -6.30 -13.59
CA ILE A 31 12.80 -6.23 -13.22
C ILE A 31 12.94 -6.01 -11.71
N THR A 32 12.12 -5.13 -11.15
CA THR A 32 12.19 -4.79 -9.73
C THR A 32 11.67 -5.92 -8.86
N ARG A 33 10.64 -6.65 -9.30
CA ARG A 33 10.21 -7.88 -8.65
C ARG A 33 11.32 -8.93 -8.58
N LEU A 34 12.09 -9.10 -9.66
CA LEU A 34 13.23 -10.01 -9.68
C LEU A 34 14.38 -9.52 -8.79
N ALA A 35 14.76 -8.25 -8.90
CA ALA A 35 15.84 -7.67 -8.11
C ALA A 35 15.54 -7.72 -6.61
N TYR A 36 14.40 -7.20 -6.15
CA TYR A 36 14.03 -7.27 -4.73
C TYR A 36 13.71 -8.70 -4.28
N GLY A 37 13.21 -9.55 -5.17
CA GLY A 37 13.02 -10.97 -4.89
C GLY A 37 14.34 -11.69 -4.55
N TYR A 38 15.45 -11.23 -5.12
CA TYR A 38 16.79 -11.75 -4.81
C TYR A 38 17.46 -11.00 -3.64
N LEU A 39 17.41 -9.67 -3.61
CA LEU A 39 18.09 -8.88 -2.57
C LEU A 39 17.53 -9.13 -1.16
N ILE A 40 16.21 -9.22 -1.01
CA ILE A 40 15.57 -9.36 0.32
C ILE A 40 16.00 -10.66 1.04
N PRO A 41 15.98 -11.85 0.41
CA PRO A 41 16.38 -13.08 1.10
C PRO A 41 17.90 -13.28 1.23
N TYR A 42 18.70 -12.81 0.27
CA TYR A 42 20.13 -13.15 0.20
C TYR A 42 21.09 -12.03 0.61
N ALA A 43 20.69 -10.76 0.52
CA ALA A 43 21.57 -9.62 0.76
C ALA A 43 21.13 -8.74 1.95
N GLU A 44 19.85 -8.74 2.32
CA GLU A 44 19.34 -7.89 3.40
C GLU A 44 19.34 -8.62 4.75
N THR A 45 19.82 -7.93 5.80
CA THR A 45 19.73 -8.42 7.18
C THR A 45 18.32 -8.27 7.72
N LYS A 46 17.91 -9.12 8.67
CA LYS A 46 16.58 -9.03 9.30
C LYS A 46 16.43 -7.69 10.01
N LYS A 47 15.52 -6.85 9.49
CA LYS A 47 15.09 -5.60 10.13
C LYS A 47 13.81 -5.85 10.93
N PRO A 48 13.56 -5.09 12.01
CA PRO A 48 12.31 -5.20 12.75
C PRO A 48 11.13 -4.89 11.82
N ASP A 49 10.19 -5.83 11.74
CA ASP A 49 9.01 -5.71 10.87
C ASP A 49 8.04 -4.68 11.43
N LEU A 50 7.74 -3.62 10.66
CA LEU A 50 6.73 -2.61 11.01
C LEU A 50 5.27 -3.08 10.75
N GLY A 51 5.02 -4.39 10.71
CA GLY A 51 3.65 -4.94 10.70
C GLY A 51 2.74 -4.47 9.56
N GLY A 52 3.28 -4.02 8.42
CA GLY A 52 2.48 -3.61 7.26
C GLY A 52 2.12 -2.12 7.19
N VAL A 53 2.63 -1.25 8.08
CA VAL A 53 2.48 0.22 8.00
C VAL A 53 2.81 0.75 6.59
N PHE A 54 3.86 0.20 5.98
CA PHE A 54 4.30 0.57 4.65
C PHE A 54 3.34 0.16 3.52
N PHE A 55 2.62 -0.95 3.70
CA PHE A 55 1.59 -1.37 2.75
C PHE A 55 0.43 -0.37 2.75
N VAL A 56 -0.04 0.02 3.94
CA VAL A 56 -1.12 1.00 4.09
C VAL A 56 -0.74 2.36 3.54
N SER A 57 0.48 2.83 3.83
CA SER A 57 1.00 4.08 3.27
C SER A 57 1.02 4.07 1.73
N GLN A 58 1.40 2.94 1.11
CA GLN A 58 1.36 2.80 -0.35
C GLN A 58 -0.06 2.77 -0.91
N LEU A 59 -1.01 2.12 -0.22
CA LEU A 59 -2.42 2.13 -0.59
C LEU A 59 -3.02 3.55 -0.53
N ARG A 60 -2.63 4.33 0.47
CA ARG A 60 -3.05 5.73 0.59
C ARG A 60 -2.53 6.56 -0.57
N HIS A 61 -1.25 6.43 -0.91
CA HIS A 61 -0.68 7.11 -2.08
C HIS A 61 -1.34 6.69 -3.39
N LEU A 62 -1.74 5.42 -3.54
CA LEU A 62 -2.47 4.95 -4.71
C LEU A 62 -3.85 5.60 -4.82
N HIS A 63 -4.58 5.75 -3.71
CA HIS A 63 -5.86 6.47 -3.72
C HIS A 63 -5.70 7.94 -4.10
N HIS A 64 -4.66 8.62 -3.61
CA HIS A 64 -4.35 10.00 -4.04
C HIS A 64 -4.07 10.06 -5.56
N GLY A 65 -3.34 9.08 -6.09
CA GLY A 65 -3.12 8.95 -7.53
C GLY A 65 -4.42 8.74 -8.32
N LEU A 66 -5.37 7.99 -7.78
CA LEU A 66 -6.68 7.76 -8.39
C LEU A 66 -7.52 9.05 -8.44
N VAL A 67 -7.50 9.87 -7.38
CA VAL A 67 -8.15 11.18 -7.37
C VAL A 67 -7.59 12.06 -8.50
N ILE A 68 -6.26 12.14 -8.61
CA ILE A 68 -5.59 12.90 -9.68
C ILE A 68 -6.00 12.36 -11.06
N TYR A 69 -6.04 11.04 -11.22
CA TYR A 69 -6.46 10.40 -12.46
C TYR A 69 -7.88 10.79 -12.87
N VAL A 70 -8.85 10.72 -11.96
CA VAL A 70 -10.25 11.06 -12.28
C VAL A 70 -10.39 12.54 -12.61
N VAL A 71 -9.77 13.45 -11.86
CA VAL A 71 -9.78 14.89 -12.17
C VAL A 71 -9.21 15.15 -13.57
N LEU A 72 -8.07 14.55 -13.89
CA LEU A 72 -7.42 14.71 -15.19
C LEU A 72 -8.30 14.13 -16.31
N MET A 73 -8.90 12.96 -16.10
CA MET A 73 -9.77 12.33 -17.09
C MET A 73 -11.07 13.08 -17.31
N THR A 74 -11.68 13.66 -16.27
CA THR A 74 -12.85 14.53 -16.44
C THR A 74 -12.49 15.73 -17.33
N GLY A 75 -11.31 16.33 -17.14
CA GLY A 75 -10.81 17.40 -17.99
C GLY A 75 -10.57 16.97 -19.45
N VAL A 76 -9.92 15.84 -19.67
CA VAL A 76 -9.67 15.29 -21.02
C VAL A 76 -10.98 14.98 -21.75
N VAL A 77 -11.94 14.36 -21.06
CA VAL A 77 -13.25 14.04 -21.63
C VAL A 77 -14.03 15.31 -21.94
N MET A 78 -13.99 16.33 -21.07
CA MET A 78 -14.64 17.63 -21.32
C MET A 78 -14.11 18.32 -22.59
N LEU A 79 -12.81 18.20 -22.88
CA LEU A 79 -12.20 18.79 -24.08
C LEU A 79 -12.47 18.00 -25.37
N ARG A 80 -12.74 16.69 -25.27
CA ARG A 80 -12.91 15.82 -26.45
C ARG A 80 -14.35 15.43 -26.73
N ALA A 81 -15.25 15.53 -25.75
CA ALA A 81 -16.62 15.10 -25.90
C ALA A 81 -17.46 16.16 -26.64
N THR A 82 -18.33 15.70 -27.53
CA THR A 82 -19.35 16.53 -28.19
C THR A 82 -20.51 16.88 -27.27
N THR A 83 -20.68 16.12 -26.18
CA THR A 83 -21.77 16.27 -25.20
C THR A 83 -21.21 16.35 -23.78
N PHE A 84 -21.91 17.06 -22.89
CA PHE A 84 -21.49 17.24 -21.50
C PHE A 84 -21.71 16.00 -20.61
N VAL A 85 -22.57 15.07 -21.03
CA VAL A 85 -22.96 13.87 -20.27
C VAL A 85 -21.76 13.01 -19.81
N PRO A 86 -20.80 12.62 -20.68
CA PRO A 86 -19.65 11.82 -20.26
C PRO A 86 -18.72 12.56 -19.27
N ALA A 87 -18.61 13.89 -19.38
CA ALA A 87 -17.85 14.68 -18.43
C ALA A 87 -18.56 14.75 -17.07
N ALA A 88 -19.89 14.94 -17.04
CA ALA A 88 -20.67 14.93 -15.81
C ALA A 88 -20.62 13.56 -15.11
N LEU A 89 -20.70 12.46 -15.86
CA LEU A 89 -20.60 11.11 -15.31
C LEU A 89 -19.22 10.82 -14.72
N SER A 90 -18.15 11.24 -15.42
CA SER A 90 -16.78 11.14 -14.91
C SER A 90 -16.61 11.99 -13.64
N GLY A 91 -17.11 13.22 -13.61
CA GLY A 91 -17.06 14.09 -12.43
C GLY A 91 -17.83 13.50 -11.24
N ALA A 92 -18.99 12.86 -11.47
CA ALA A 92 -19.75 12.20 -10.40
C ALA A 92 -18.96 11.08 -9.71
N SER A 93 -18.05 10.41 -10.42
CA SER A 93 -17.20 9.37 -9.84
C SER A 93 -16.21 9.90 -8.78
N LEU A 94 -15.91 11.21 -8.76
CA LEU A 94 -15.10 11.82 -7.70
C LEU A 94 -15.76 11.68 -6.33
N VAL A 95 -17.09 11.87 -6.25
CA VAL A 95 -17.84 11.73 -4.99
C VAL A 95 -17.66 10.33 -4.41
N TYR A 96 -17.72 9.31 -5.27
CA TYR A 96 -17.49 7.92 -4.87
C TYR A 96 -16.07 7.70 -4.35
N ILE A 97 -15.04 8.25 -5.00
CA ILE A 97 -13.65 8.12 -4.57
C ILE A 97 -13.41 8.81 -3.22
N PHE A 98 -13.98 10.00 -3.01
CA PHE A 98 -13.89 10.68 -1.72
C PHE A 98 -14.58 9.89 -0.61
N TYR A 99 -15.75 9.31 -0.89
CA TYR A 99 -16.40 8.40 0.05
C TYR A 99 -15.54 7.17 0.35
N ALA A 100 -14.94 6.55 -0.67
CA ALA A 100 -14.06 5.39 -0.52
C ALA A 100 -12.80 5.71 0.30
N LEU A 101 -12.20 6.90 0.11
CA LEU A 101 -11.09 7.40 0.91
C LEU A 101 -11.48 7.56 2.38
N ASN A 102 -12.60 8.24 2.65
CA ASN A 102 -13.08 8.43 4.01
C ASN A 102 -13.44 7.09 4.68
N ARG A 103 -14.00 6.14 3.90
CA ARG A 103 -14.25 4.78 4.35
C ARG A 103 -12.95 4.03 4.68
N PHE A 104 -11.93 4.18 3.84
CA PHE A 104 -10.62 3.58 4.05
C PHE A 104 -9.99 4.09 5.35
N ASP A 105 -9.96 5.40 5.56
CA ASP A 105 -9.34 5.97 6.76
C ASP A 105 -10.11 5.63 8.05
N ASN A 106 -11.45 5.58 8.01
CA ASN A 106 -12.26 5.35 9.22
C ASN A 106 -12.50 3.87 9.57
N HIS A 107 -12.53 2.97 8.59
CA HIS A 107 -12.87 1.56 8.84
C HIS A 107 -11.72 0.58 8.67
N PHE A 108 -10.61 0.99 8.07
CA PHE A 108 -9.43 0.14 8.00
C PHE A 108 -8.72 0.20 9.36
N SER A 109 -9.04 -0.75 10.26
CA SER A 109 -8.40 -0.86 11.59
C SER A 109 -7.00 -1.49 11.48
N TRP A 110 -6.09 -0.83 10.78
CA TRP A 110 -4.70 -1.29 10.63
C TRP A 110 -3.78 -0.78 11.75
N GLU A 111 -4.14 0.35 12.37
CA GLU A 111 -3.33 1.00 13.42
C GLU A 111 -3.62 0.43 14.82
N ARG A 112 -4.81 -0.13 15.02
CA ARG A 112 -5.23 -0.71 16.30
C ARG A 112 -5.23 -2.22 16.18
N LEU A 113 -4.37 -2.89 16.95
CA LEU A 113 -4.51 -4.33 17.14
C LEU A 113 -5.82 -4.60 17.88
N PRO A 114 -6.73 -5.45 17.37
CA PRO A 114 -7.97 -5.77 18.05
C PRO A 114 -7.66 -6.61 19.30
N PHE A 115 -7.56 -5.93 20.45
CA PHE A 115 -7.26 -6.56 21.74
C PHE A 115 -8.24 -7.68 22.11
N GLN A 116 -9.51 -7.57 21.70
CA GLN A 116 -10.52 -8.61 21.92
C GLN A 116 -10.21 -9.90 21.14
N GLU A 117 -9.72 -9.79 19.90
CA GLU A 117 -9.33 -10.96 19.11
C GLU A 117 -8.07 -11.62 19.71
N LEU A 118 -7.09 -10.81 20.15
CA LEU A 118 -5.90 -11.32 20.82
C LEU A 118 -6.20 -12.00 22.17
N ALA A 119 -7.08 -11.41 22.98
CA ALA A 119 -7.46 -11.97 24.28
C ALA A 119 -8.22 -13.29 24.10
N THR A 120 -9.11 -13.36 23.11
CA THR A 120 -9.85 -14.58 22.77
C THR A 120 -8.94 -15.66 22.16
N ALA A 121 -7.96 -15.27 21.34
CA ALA A 121 -6.96 -16.17 20.77
C ALA A 121 -6.02 -16.73 21.84
N LYS A 122 -5.58 -15.92 22.81
CA LYS A 122 -4.78 -16.40 23.96
C LYS A 122 -5.54 -17.40 24.83
N GLY A 123 -6.85 -17.20 25.02
CA GLY A 123 -7.70 -18.15 25.75
C GLY A 123 -7.84 -19.52 25.06
N LYS A 124 -7.75 -19.56 23.72
CA LYS A 124 -7.80 -20.81 22.92
C LYS A 124 -6.42 -21.44 22.67
N ALA A 125 -5.35 -20.65 22.72
CA ALA A 125 -3.97 -21.11 22.48
C ALA A 125 -3.33 -21.82 23.68
N HIS A 126 -4.03 -21.96 24.81
CA HIS A 126 -3.56 -22.76 25.94
C HIS A 126 -3.60 -24.28 25.66
N ASP A 127 -4.35 -24.71 24.62
CA ASP A 127 -4.47 -26.13 24.19
C ASP A 127 -3.67 -26.47 22.92
N ALA A 128 -3.23 -25.47 22.15
CA ALA A 128 -2.44 -25.69 20.95
C ALA A 128 -1.02 -25.21 21.18
N SER A 129 -0.07 -26.15 21.20
CA SER A 129 1.38 -25.93 21.19
C SER A 129 1.81 -25.15 19.95
N PHE A 130 1.57 -23.84 19.95
CA PHE A 130 2.22 -22.92 19.04
C PHE A 130 3.69 -22.86 19.46
N GLU A 131 4.53 -23.56 18.70
CA GLU A 131 5.98 -23.46 18.75
C GLU A 131 6.33 -21.97 18.58
N LYS A 132 6.63 -21.29 19.68
CA LYS A 132 7.09 -19.91 19.67
C LYS A 132 8.35 -19.90 18.79
N ARG A 133 8.27 -19.29 17.61
CA ARG A 133 9.47 -18.98 16.83
C ARG A 133 10.45 -18.31 17.80
N PRO A 134 11.71 -18.77 17.88
CA PRO A 134 12.67 -18.17 18.80
C PRO A 134 12.73 -16.68 18.49
N GLN A 135 12.39 -15.85 19.48
CA GLN A 135 12.56 -14.41 19.39
C GLN A 135 14.05 -14.13 19.43
N THR A 136 14.70 -14.22 18.27
CA THR A 136 16.09 -13.77 18.14
C THR A 136 16.07 -12.25 18.19
N GLY A 137 16.57 -11.66 19.28
CA GLY A 137 16.65 -10.21 19.47
C GLY A 137 15.77 -9.67 20.58
N GLU A 138 15.77 -10.31 21.76
CA GLU A 138 15.28 -9.67 22.97
C GLU A 138 16.07 -8.38 23.17
N TYR A 139 15.37 -7.25 23.26
CA TYR A 139 16.03 -5.96 23.44
C TYR A 139 16.67 -5.93 24.82
N VAL A 140 18.00 -6.00 24.84
CA VAL A 140 18.80 -5.78 26.04
C VAL A 140 19.32 -4.35 25.98
N GLN A 141 19.01 -3.55 26.99
CA GLN A 141 19.56 -2.21 27.11
C GLN A 141 21.08 -2.31 27.24
N PRO A 142 21.87 -1.70 26.35
CA PRO A 142 23.34 -1.84 26.38
C PRO A 142 23.96 -1.38 27.71
N GLU A 143 23.38 -0.39 28.36
CA GLU A 143 23.82 0.12 29.68
C GLU A 143 23.64 -0.89 30.84
N LEU A 144 22.73 -1.86 30.70
CA LEU A 144 22.51 -2.91 31.70
C LEU A 144 23.53 -4.05 31.60
N VAL A 145 24.26 -4.14 30.49
CA VAL A 145 25.30 -5.15 30.25
C VAL A 145 26.68 -4.63 30.68
N GLU A 146 26.89 -3.31 30.64
CA GLU A 146 28.14 -2.66 31.06
C GLU A 146 28.27 -2.51 32.59
N SER A 147 27.19 -2.73 33.36
CA SER A 147 27.14 -2.51 34.81
C SER A 147 27.20 -3.80 35.66
N SER A 148 27.44 -4.95 35.04
CA SER A 148 27.58 -6.29 35.66
C SER A 148 28.93 -6.91 35.37
#